data_AF-A0A7R9ZM55-F1
#
_entry.id   AF-A0A7R9ZM55-F1
#
_cell.length_a   1.000
_cell.length_b   1.000
_cell.length_c   1.000
_cell.angle_alpha   90.00
_cell.angle_beta   90.00
_cell.angle_gamma   90.00
#
_symmetry.space_group_name_H-M   'P 1'
#
loop_
_entity.id
_entity.type
_entity.pdbx_description
1 polymer ?
#
loop_
_entity_poly.entity_id
_entity_poly.type
_entity_poly.pdbx_seq_one_letter_code
_entity_poly.pdbx_strand_id
1 'polypeptide(L)'
;QGRWTPDEKVLFLYGLKRFGKGRWKKMSVYLPYRSLVQIKSHAQKVLKRAENGENVFRRLEENSNILDALLQQAAKQRESRGYPPMSATGTGRGKGSTSAAAKRKKLKAIAPKPDGKPNAH
;
A
#
# COMPACT_ATOMS: atom_id res chain seq x y z
N GLN A 1 -14.24 5.95 7.12
CA GLN A 1 -12.93 5.27 7.31
C GLN A 1 -12.69 4.33 6.14
N GLY A 2 -11.63 4.53 5.36
CA GLY A 2 -11.23 3.55 4.33
C GLY A 2 -10.73 2.27 5.01
N ARG A 3 -11.47 1.17 4.88
CA ARG A 3 -11.17 -0.10 5.54
C ARG A 3 -9.90 -0.69 4.94
N TRP A 4 -8.86 -0.91 5.75
CA TRP A 4 -7.68 -1.69 5.35
C TRP A 4 -8.05 -3.17 5.39
N THR A 5 -7.98 -3.85 4.25
CA THR A 5 -8.28 -5.28 4.16
C THR A 5 -7.18 -6.09 4.85
N PRO A 6 -7.47 -7.34 5.28
CA PRO A 6 -6.42 -8.23 5.81
C PRO A 6 -5.25 -8.37 4.83
N ASP A 7 -5.54 -8.57 3.54
CA ASP A 7 -4.54 -8.75 2.48
C ASP A 7 -3.60 -7.55 2.35
N GLU A 8 -4.17 -6.34 2.30
CA GLU A 8 -3.38 -5.10 2.25
C GLU A 8 -2.52 -4.91 3.50
N LYS A 9 -3.01 -5.33 4.68
CA LYS A 9 -2.22 -5.28 5.91
C LYS A 9 -1.05 -6.24 5.86
N VAL A 10 -1.25 -7.45 5.34
CA VAL A 10 -0.18 -8.45 5.16
C VAL A 10 0.88 -7.91 4.19
N LEU A 11 0.46 -7.38 3.03
CA LEU A 11 1.36 -6.76 2.05
C LEU A 11 2.09 -5.53 2.61
N PHE A 12 1.42 -4.72 3.42
CA PHE A 12 2.04 -3.59 4.12
C PHE A 12 3.13 -4.06 5.10
N LEU A 13 2.82 -5.07 5.94
CA LEU A 13 3.77 -5.62 6.89
C LEU A 13 4.95 -6.29 6.19
N TYR A 14 4.71 -7.01 5.09
CA TYR A 14 5.76 -7.56 4.24
C TYR A 14 6.70 -6.47 3.73
N GLY A 15 6.14 -5.40 3.16
CA GLY A 15 6.92 -4.25 2.71
C GLY A 15 7.71 -3.61 3.85
N LEU A 16 7.12 -3.51 5.05
CA LEU A 16 7.79 -2.95 6.22
C LEU A 16 8.96 -3.83 6.68
N LYS A 17 8.79 -5.16 6.67
CA LYS A 17 9.83 -6.14 7.00
C LYS A 17 10.95 -6.16 5.95
N ARG A 18 10.60 -6.03 4.65
CA ARG A 18 11.54 -6.09 3.53
C ARG A 18 12.35 -4.81 3.33
N PHE A 19 11.71 -3.64 3.43
CA PHE A 19 12.36 -2.35 3.13
C PHE A 19 12.71 -1.54 4.38
N GLY A 20 12.08 -1.81 5.52
CA GLY A 20 12.23 -1.03 6.73
C GLY A 20 11.42 0.27 6.72
N LYS A 21 11.54 1.02 7.83
CA LYS A 21 10.84 2.30 8.02
C LYS A 21 11.36 3.36 7.03
N GLY A 22 10.47 4.24 6.55
CA GLY A 22 10.82 5.39 5.71
C GLY A 22 10.84 5.13 4.20
N ARG A 23 10.88 3.86 3.76
CA ARG A 23 10.92 3.49 2.34
C ARG A 23 9.52 3.28 1.73
N TRP A 24 8.59 4.18 2.06
CA TRP A 24 7.16 4.08 1.71
C TRP A 24 6.90 4.01 0.19
N LYS A 25 7.72 4.69 -0.61
CA LYS A 25 7.63 4.64 -2.08
C LYS A 25 7.86 3.24 -2.62
N LYS A 26 8.81 2.49 -2.05
CA LYS A 26 9.09 1.10 -2.44
C LYS A 26 7.98 0.15 -1.97
N MET A 27 7.40 0.42 -0.81
CA MET A 27 6.28 -0.37 -0.28
C MET A 27 4.97 -0.15 -1.05
N SER A 28 4.76 1.04 -1.62
CA SER A 28 3.56 1.37 -2.40
C SER A 28 3.35 0.46 -3.61
N VAL A 29 4.41 -0.19 -4.10
CA VAL A 29 4.35 -1.10 -5.24
C VAL A 29 3.47 -2.32 -4.94
N TYR A 30 3.42 -2.75 -3.67
CA TYR A 30 2.60 -3.89 -3.23
C TYR A 30 1.18 -3.48 -2.85
N LEU A 31 0.87 -2.18 -2.81
CA LEU A 31 -0.40 -1.65 -2.36
C LEU A 31 -1.02 -0.79 -3.48
N PRO A 32 -1.53 -1.41 -4.56
CA PRO A 32 -1.97 -0.70 -5.74
C PRO A 32 -3.09 0.31 -5.42
N TYR A 33 -3.96 0.01 -4.45
CA TYR A 33 -5.08 0.89 -4.07
C TYR A 33 -4.77 1.88 -2.96
N ARG A 34 -3.52 1.94 -2.47
CA ARG A 34 -3.12 2.85 -1.39
C ARG A 34 -2.14 3.89 -1.88
N SER A 35 -2.48 5.15 -1.64
CA SER A 35 -1.57 6.27 -1.89
C SER A 35 -0.47 6.35 -0.83
N LEU A 36 0.65 6.99 -1.15
CA LEU A 36 1.76 7.22 -0.22
C LEU A 36 1.31 7.91 1.07
N VAL A 37 0.34 8.82 0.98
CA VAL A 37 -0.23 9.51 2.14
C VAL A 37 -0.96 8.51 3.04
N GLN A 38 -1.80 7.64 2.48
CA GLN A 38 -2.50 6.60 3.23
C GLN A 38 -1.52 5.59 3.87
N ILE A 39 -0.48 5.20 3.13
CA ILE A 39 0.59 4.31 3.62
C ILE A 39 1.32 4.95 4.79
N LYS A 40 1.69 6.23 4.69
CA LYS A 40 2.36 6.96 5.78
C LYS A 40 1.48 7.05 7.02
N SER A 41 0.20 7.42 6.86
CA SER A 41 -0.74 7.49 7.99
C SER A 41 -0.99 6.14 8.64
N HIS A 42 -0.98 5.05 7.86
CA HIS A 42 -1.09 3.70 8.39
C HIS A 42 0.19 3.28 9.12
N ALA A 43 1.35 3.55 8.52
CA ALA A 43 2.65 3.29 9.11
C ALA A 43 2.79 3.96 10.48
N GLN A 44 2.42 5.24 10.62
CA GLN A 44 2.46 5.92 11.92
C GLN A 44 1.70 5.15 13.01
N LYS A 45 0.51 4.62 12.69
CA LYS A 45 -0.28 3.84 13.64
C LYS A 45 0.36 2.49 13.95
N VAL A 46 0.86 1.78 12.93
CA VAL A 46 1.50 0.48 13.11
C VAL A 46 2.82 0.61 13.89
N LEU A 47 3.60 1.66 13.61
CA LEU A 47 4.85 1.93 14.32
C LEU A 47 4.61 2.24 15.79
N LYS A 48 3.61 3.07 16.10
CA LYS A 48 3.24 3.36 17.50
C LYS A 48 2.86 2.08 18.27
N ARG A 49 2.17 1.15 17.63
CA ARG A 49 1.84 -0.16 18.23
C ARG A 49 3.08 -1.01 18.48
N ALA A 50 3.99 -1.04 17.51
CA ALA A 50 5.27 -1.73 17.68
C ALA A 50 6.13 -1.11 18.80
N GLU A 51 6.12 0.22 18.94
CA GLU A 51 6.79 0.95 20.03
C GLU A 51 6.18 0.63 21.40
N ASN A 52 4.87 0.37 21.46
CA ASN A 52 4.17 -0.09 22.65
C ASN A 52 4.45 -1.57 23.01
N GLY A 53 5.35 -2.25 22.28
CA GLY A 53 5.69 -3.66 22.50
C GLY A 53 4.76 -4.67 21.84
N GLU A 54 3.81 -4.24 20.99
CA GLU A 54 2.96 -5.17 20.24
C GLU A 54 3.74 -5.83 19.10
N ASN A 55 3.60 -7.16 18.96
CA ASN A 55 4.14 -7.87 17.80
C ASN A 55 3.25 -7.62 16.56
N VAL A 56 3.48 -6.49 15.89
CA VAL A 56 2.77 -6.12 14.66
C VAL A 56 3.02 -7.05 13.48
N PHE A 57 4.12 -7.82 13.50
CA PHE A 57 4.52 -8.74 12.44
C PHE A 57 3.89 -10.13 12.59
N ARG A 58 3.31 -10.46 13.75
CA ARG A 58 2.59 -11.74 13.98
C ARG A 58 1.62 -12.08 12.86
N ARG A 59 0.84 -11.10 12.40
CA ARG A 59 -0.11 -11.30 11.29
C ARG A 59 0.57 -11.64 9.97
N LEU A 60 1.75 -11.09 9.69
CA LEU A 60 2.51 -11.44 8.51
C LEU A 60 3.00 -12.89 8.58
N GLU A 61 3.45 -13.34 9.75
CA GLU A 61 3.92 -14.70 9.97
C GLU A 61 2.79 -15.73 9.82
N GLU A 62 1.63 -15.44 10.42
CA GLU A 62 0.40 -16.26 10.31
C GLU A 62 -0.11 -16.38 8.87
N ASN A 63 0.19 -15.43 7.99
CA ASN A 63 -0.28 -15.38 6.60
C ASN A 63 0.87 -15.61 5.59
N SER A 64 1.97 -16.20 6.04
CA SER A 64 3.15 -16.45 5.20
C SER A 64 2.84 -17.37 4.00
N ASN A 65 1.93 -18.32 4.17
CA ASN A 65 1.47 -19.25 3.13
C ASN A 65 0.72 -18.57 1.97
N ILE A 66 -0.03 -17.49 2.24
CA ILE A 66 -0.78 -16.75 1.20
C ILE A 66 -0.01 -15.55 0.66
N LEU A 67 1.11 -15.19 1.28
CA LEU A 67 1.88 -14.00 0.95
C LEU A 67 2.31 -13.98 -0.52
N ASP A 68 2.78 -15.11 -1.04
CA ASP A 68 3.24 -15.20 -2.44
C ASP A 68 2.09 -14.93 -3.42
N ALA A 69 0.93 -15.55 -3.20
CA ALA A 69 -0.28 -15.32 -4.00
C ALA A 69 -0.74 -13.85 -3.96
N LEU A 70 -0.71 -13.22 -2.77
CA LEU A 70 -1.06 -11.80 -2.62
C LEU A 70 -0.08 -10.88 -3.36
N LEU A 71 1.21 -11.19 -3.34
CA LEU A 71 2.23 -10.43 -4.08
C LEU A 71 2.01 -10.54 -5.60
N GLN A 72 1.73 -11.74 -6.09
CA GLN A 72 1.40 -11.97 -7.50
C GLN A 72 0.12 -11.21 -7.90
N GLN A 73 -0.92 -11.23 -7.06
CA GLN A 73 -2.16 -10.51 -7.31
C GLN A 73 -1.94 -8.99 -7.34
N ALA A 74 -1.18 -8.45 -6.40
CA ALA A 74 -0.84 -7.02 -6.38
C ALA A 74 -0.04 -6.60 -7.63
N ALA A 75 0.86 -7.46 -8.11
CA ALA A 75 1.62 -7.21 -9.35
C ALA A 75 0.69 -7.16 -10.58
N LYS A 76 -0.22 -8.13 -10.72
CA LYS A 76 -1.22 -8.15 -11.81
C LYS A 76 -2.10 -6.89 -11.80
N GLN A 77 -2.57 -6.48 -10.62
CA GLN A 77 -3.38 -5.27 -10.47
C GLN A 77 -2.64 -3.98 -10.86
N ARG A 78 -1.31 -3.95 -10.69
CA ARG A 78 -0.47 -2.82 -11.07
C ARG A 78 -0.27 -2.74 -12.57
N GLU A 79 -0.08 -3.88 -13.23
CA GLU A 79 0.06 -3.99 -14.68
C GLU A 79 -1.20 -3.49 -15.40
N SER A 80 -2.38 -3.95 -14.96
CA SER A 80 -3.66 -3.46 -15.49
C SER A 80 -3.89 -1.96 -15.30
N ARG A 81 -3.15 -1.32 -14.37
CA ARG A 81 -3.21 0.12 -14.10
C ARG A 81 -2.23 0.95 -14.94
N GLY A 82 -1.47 0.32 -15.85
CA GLY A 82 -0.58 1.00 -16.78
C GLY A 82 0.69 1.59 -16.15
N TYR A 83 1.11 1.12 -14.96
CA TYR A 83 2.39 1.52 -14.36
C TYR A 83 3.49 0.52 -14.75
N PRO A 84 4.61 0.96 -15.36
CA PRO A 84 5.62 0.03 -15.86
C PRO A 84 6.25 -0.82 -14.74
N PRO A 85 6.68 -2.07 -15.03
CA PRO A 85 7.38 -2.92 -14.08
C PRO A 85 8.64 -2.20 -13.57
N MET A 86 9.01 -2.42 -12.31
CA MET A 86 10.17 -1.76 -11.67
C MET A 86 11.53 -2.19 -12.27
N SER A 87 11.55 -2.97 -13.34
CA SER A 87 12.75 -3.49 -14.00
C SER A 87 13.46 -2.49 -14.93
N ALA A 88 13.06 -1.22 -14.97
CA ALA A 88 13.76 -0.18 -15.72
C ALA A 88 14.14 1.00 -14.81
N THR A 89 15.15 0.82 -13.96
CA THR A 89 15.93 1.98 -13.48
C THR A 89 17.37 1.54 -13.23
N GLY A 90 18.17 1.62 -14.29
CA GLY A 90 19.61 1.84 -14.16
C GLY A 90 19.87 3.12 -13.38
N THR A 91 20.90 3.08 -12.55
CA THR A 91 21.76 4.18 -12.10
C THR A 91 21.28 5.61 -12.39
N GLY A 92 20.89 6.33 -11.33
CA GLY A 92 20.68 7.78 -11.36
C GLY A 92 20.70 8.39 -9.96
N ARG A 93 21.85 8.96 -9.57
CA ARG A 93 21.99 9.90 -8.44
C ARG A 93 21.07 11.10 -8.68
N GLY A 94 20.39 11.58 -7.64
CA GLY A 94 19.63 12.83 -7.70
C GLY A 94 19.27 13.35 -6.31
N LYS A 95 19.69 14.60 -6.04
CA LYS A 95 19.62 15.34 -4.77
C LYS A 95 18.20 15.51 -4.21
N GLY A 96 18.15 15.82 -2.92
CA GLY A 96 16.94 16.02 -2.12
C GLY A 96 16.19 17.31 -2.41
N SER A 97 15.10 17.52 -1.67
CA SER A 97 14.63 18.82 -1.19
C SER A 97 13.44 18.63 -0.24
N THR A 98 13.56 19.26 0.91
CA THR A 98 12.49 19.59 1.85
C THR A 98 11.46 20.50 1.19
N SER A 99 10.16 20.32 1.47
CA SER A 99 9.22 21.43 1.41
C SER A 99 7.90 21.12 2.11
N ALA A 100 7.48 22.10 2.90
CA ALA A 100 6.31 22.15 3.73
C ALA A 100 5.01 22.43 2.96
N ALA A 101 3.91 22.25 3.70
CA ALA A 101 2.62 22.97 3.63
C ALA A 101 1.85 23.02 2.30
N ALA A 102 0.64 22.46 2.30
CA ALA A 102 -0.51 23.07 1.60
C ALA A 102 -1.83 22.60 2.24
N LYS A 103 -2.49 23.55 2.91
CA LYS A 103 -3.84 23.50 3.45
C LYS A 103 -4.82 23.78 2.30
N ARG A 104 -5.74 22.87 1.93
CA ARG A 104 -6.94 23.26 1.15
C ARG A 104 -8.17 22.43 1.54
N LYS A 105 -9.27 23.16 1.72
CA LYS A 105 -10.63 22.71 2.03
C LYS A 105 -11.34 22.19 0.75
N LYS A 106 -12.20 21.17 0.94
CA LYS A 106 -13.60 21.07 0.45
C LYS A 106 -13.90 20.60 -1.00
N LEU A 107 -15.04 19.85 -1.07
CA LEU A 107 -15.99 19.54 -2.18
C LEU A 107 -15.80 18.28 -3.07
N LYS A 108 -16.64 17.26 -2.77
CA LYS A 108 -17.76 16.69 -3.58
C LYS A 108 -17.61 16.53 -5.11
N ALA A 109 -17.79 15.30 -5.62
CA ALA A 109 -18.48 14.89 -6.88
C ALA A 109 -18.33 13.35 -7.04
N ILE A 110 -19.37 12.51 -6.96
CA ILE A 110 -20.41 12.11 -7.95
C ILE A 110 -19.85 11.20 -9.09
N ALA A 111 -20.55 10.06 -9.26
CA ALA A 111 -20.33 8.79 -10.00
C ALA A 111 -20.29 8.93 -11.57
N PRO A 112 -20.33 7.88 -12.47
CA PRO A 112 -20.80 6.47 -12.34
C PRO A 112 -20.09 5.31 -13.15
N LYS A 113 -20.42 4.04 -12.76
CA LYS A 113 -20.70 2.71 -13.43
C LYS A 113 -20.29 2.43 -14.91
N PRO A 114 -20.31 1.20 -15.51
CA PRO A 114 -21.11 -0.05 -15.24
C PRO A 114 -20.26 -1.36 -15.30
N ASP A 115 -20.67 -2.57 -14.90
CA ASP A 115 -21.69 -3.53 -15.37
C ASP A 115 -21.72 -4.67 -14.31
N GLY A 116 -22.82 -5.34 -13.92
CA GLY A 116 -23.78 -6.07 -14.76
C GLY A 116 -23.70 -7.58 -14.42
N LYS A 117 -24.28 -8.04 -13.28
CA LYS A 117 -25.46 -8.95 -13.18
C LYS A 117 -25.10 -10.48 -13.19
N PRO A 118 -26.03 -11.43 -12.94
CA PRO A 118 -26.96 -11.59 -11.78
C PRO A 118 -27.14 -13.07 -11.29
N ASN A 119 -28.04 -13.26 -10.30
CA ASN A 119 -28.79 -14.49 -9.93
C ASN A 119 -28.04 -15.66 -9.26
N ALA A 120 -28.65 -16.54 -8.46
CA ALA A 120 -29.93 -16.74 -7.74
C ALA A 120 -29.65 -17.99 -6.86
N HIS A 121 -30.24 -18.26 -5.70
CA HIS A 121 -31.63 -18.39 -5.30
C HIS A 121 -31.69 -18.36 -3.77
#